data_AF-A0A2V7TZP2-F1
#
_entry.id   AF-A0A2V7TZP2-F1
#
_cell.length_a   1.000
_cell.length_b   1.000
_cell.length_c   1.000
_cell.angle_alpha   90.00
_cell.angle_beta   90.00
_cell.angle_gamma   90.00
#
_symmetry.space_group_name_H-M   'P 1'
#
loop_
_entity.id
_entity.type
_entity.pdbx_description
1 polymer ?
#
loop_
_entity_poly.entity_id
_entity_poly.type
_entity_poly.pdbx_seq_one_letter_code
_entity_poly.pdbx_strand_id
1 'polypeptide(L)'
;MKLPLDEAQAAPFLPENKADGSGVGINYADALLKPVKLTLDDGRKLAFKRRGLKITLTLGDKTGEGLLRRLAHGPDAQVIVREAVREAARNAGAEIVFEGGGAYLEA
;
A
#
# COMPACT_ATOMS: atom_id res chain seq x y z
N MET A 1 7.19 -12.82 4.63
CA MET A 1 8.32 -11.87 4.82
C MET A 1 7.81 -10.53 5.32
N LYS A 2 8.43 -9.91 6.34
CA LYS A 2 8.02 -8.57 6.81
C LYS A 2 8.45 -7.51 5.79
N LEU A 3 7.52 -6.68 5.35
CA LEU A 3 7.78 -5.55 4.47
C LEU A 3 8.15 -4.31 5.30
N PRO A 4 8.91 -3.34 4.75
CA PRO A 4 9.16 -2.04 5.37
C PRO A 4 7.93 -1.12 5.27
N LEU A 5 6.75 -1.68 5.44
CA LEU A 5 5.47 -1.00 5.58
C LEU A 5 5.23 -0.84 7.08
N ASP A 6 5.45 0.37 7.58
CA ASP A 6 5.19 0.74 8.97
C ASP A 6 4.14 1.84 8.97
N GLU A 7 2.98 1.56 9.55
CA GLU A 7 1.86 2.50 9.59
C GLU A 7 2.08 3.66 10.57
N ALA A 8 2.92 3.48 11.59
CA ALA A 8 3.25 4.54 12.55
C ALA A 8 4.04 5.67 11.86
N GLN A 9 4.90 5.34 10.89
CA GLN A 9 5.62 6.34 10.10
C GLN A 9 4.67 7.18 9.21
N ALA A 10 3.55 6.59 8.80
CA ALA A 10 2.58 7.19 7.91
C ALA A 10 1.43 7.90 8.65
N ALA A 11 1.17 7.53 9.92
CA ALA A 11 0.10 8.10 10.75
C ALA A 11 0.05 9.65 10.78
N PRO A 12 1.18 10.40 10.82
CA PRO A 12 1.16 11.86 10.76
C PRO A 12 0.57 12.43 9.44
N PHE A 13 0.45 11.61 8.41
CA PHE A 13 -0.06 11.97 7.09
C PHE A 13 -1.52 11.55 6.87
N LEU A 14 -2.19 11.04 7.91
CA LEU A 14 -3.61 10.76 7.86
C LEU A 14 -4.43 12.05 7.64
N PRO A 15 -5.59 11.97 6.97
CA PRO A 15 -6.43 13.15 6.71
C PRO A 15 -6.82 13.94 7.96
N GLU A 16 -6.93 13.29 9.12
CA GLU A 16 -7.20 13.92 10.43
C GLU A 16 -6.07 14.86 10.88
N ASN A 17 -4.82 14.53 10.54
CA ASN A 17 -3.61 15.27 10.93
C ASN A 17 -3.17 16.23 9.82
N LYS A 18 -3.36 15.82 8.56
CA LYS A 18 -2.95 16.55 7.37
C LYS A 18 -3.94 16.32 6.24
N ALA A 19 -4.89 17.24 6.10
CA ALA A 19 -5.83 17.24 4.99
C ALA A 19 -5.09 17.25 3.65
N ASP A 20 -5.47 16.35 2.75
CA ASP A 20 -4.87 16.20 1.43
C ASP A 20 -5.83 16.52 0.27
N GLY A 21 -7.08 16.87 0.59
CA GLY A 21 -8.13 17.22 -0.38
C GLY A 21 -8.61 16.08 -1.27
N SER A 22 -8.07 14.86 -1.13
CA SER A 22 -8.39 13.71 -2.00
C SER A 22 -9.56 12.87 -1.51
N GLY A 23 -9.90 12.96 -0.22
CA GLY A 23 -10.90 12.11 0.42
C GLY A 23 -10.50 10.62 0.53
N VAL A 24 -9.26 10.25 0.18
CA VAL A 24 -8.77 8.86 0.18
C VAL A 24 -7.40 8.66 0.85
N GLY A 25 -6.85 9.70 1.48
CA GLY A 25 -5.58 9.59 2.21
C GLY A 25 -4.35 9.43 1.30
N ILE A 26 -4.23 10.20 0.21
CA ILE A 26 -3.07 10.10 -0.70
C ILE A 26 -1.74 10.39 -0.01
N ASN A 27 -1.72 11.28 0.99
CA ASN A 27 -0.51 11.60 1.73
C ASN A 27 -0.07 10.41 2.59
N TYR A 28 -1.03 9.77 3.26
CA TYR A 28 -0.82 8.54 4.01
C TYR A 28 -0.30 7.42 3.10
N ALA A 29 -0.93 7.23 1.93
CA ALA A 29 -0.50 6.23 0.95
C ALA A 29 0.94 6.45 0.47
N ASP A 30 1.32 7.69 0.13
CA ASP A 30 2.69 7.98 -0.31
C ASP A 30 3.72 7.78 0.81
N ALA A 31 3.40 8.18 2.04
CA ALA A 31 4.27 8.00 3.19
C ALA A 31 4.49 6.51 3.49
N LEU A 32 3.43 5.70 3.39
CA LEU A 32 3.49 4.27 3.65
C LEU A 32 4.23 3.50 2.55
N LEU A 33 4.01 3.83 1.26
CA LEU A 33 4.47 3.01 0.13
C LEU A 33 5.87 3.37 -0.38
N LYS A 34 6.31 4.63 -0.26
CA LYS A 34 7.64 5.07 -0.72
C LYS A 34 8.83 4.27 -0.18
N PRO A 35 8.86 3.85 1.10
CA PRO A 35 9.97 3.08 1.65
C PRO A 35 10.14 1.69 1.01
N VAL A 36 9.11 1.18 0.33
CA VAL A 36 9.08 -0.19 -0.14
C VAL A 36 9.61 -0.27 -1.57
N LYS A 37 10.94 -0.36 -1.65
CA LYS A 37 11.69 -0.65 -2.87
C LYS A 37 12.86 -1.55 -2.51
N LEU A 38 12.65 -2.86 -2.58
CA LEU A 38 13.62 -3.86 -2.11
C LEU A 38 13.75 -5.02 -3.08
N THR A 39 14.86 -5.74 -2.97
CA THR A 39 15.07 -7.02 -3.64
C THR A 39 14.84 -8.12 -2.60
N LEU A 40 13.96 -9.06 -2.91
CA LEU A 40 13.68 -10.23 -2.07
C LEU A 40 14.88 -11.19 -2.09
N ASP A 41 14.94 -12.12 -1.13
CA ASP A 41 16.04 -13.09 -1.01
C ASP A 41 16.18 -14.00 -2.26
N ASP A 42 15.08 -14.19 -3.00
CA ASP A 42 15.05 -14.95 -4.26
C ASP A 42 15.42 -14.10 -5.50
N GLY A 43 15.83 -12.84 -5.31
CA GLY A 43 16.24 -11.92 -6.37
C GLY A 43 15.10 -11.14 -7.03
N ARG A 44 13.83 -11.42 -6.71
CA ARG A 44 12.70 -10.65 -7.25
C ARG A 44 12.69 -9.24 -6.68
N LYS A 45 12.42 -8.24 -7.52
CA LYS A 45 12.22 -6.86 -7.08
C LYS A 45 10.80 -6.67 -6.57
N LEU A 46 10.64 -6.08 -5.40
CA LEU A 46 9.36 -5.66 -4.84
C LEU A 46 9.32 -4.14 -4.73
N ALA A 47 8.34 -3.52 -5.39
CA ALA A 47 8.15 -2.08 -5.34
C ALA A 47 6.68 -1.68 -5.43
N PHE A 48 6.33 -0.58 -4.77
CA PHE A 48 5.05 0.09 -4.96
C PHE A 48 5.21 1.40 -5.70
N LYS A 49 4.23 1.71 -6.55
CA LYS A 49 4.13 3.01 -7.22
C LYS A 49 2.68 3.48 -7.22
N ARG A 50 2.44 4.67 -6.68
CA ARG A 50 1.13 5.32 -6.75
C ARG A 50 1.10 6.31 -7.92
N ARG A 51 0.02 6.30 -8.71
CA ARG A 51 -0.27 7.32 -9.72
C ARG A 51 -1.75 7.72 -9.61
N GLY A 52 -2.01 8.91 -9.06
CA GLY A 52 -3.37 9.34 -8.75
C GLY A 52 -4.01 8.39 -7.72
N LEU A 53 -5.15 7.81 -8.08
CA LEU A 53 -5.91 6.87 -7.23
C LEU A 53 -5.44 5.42 -7.36
N LYS A 54 -4.48 5.13 -8.24
CA LYS A 54 -4.01 3.78 -8.52
C LYS A 54 -2.72 3.48 -7.78
N ILE A 55 -2.65 2.32 -7.15
CA ILE A 55 -1.43 1.70 -6.62
C ILE A 55 -1.05 0.56 -7.54
N THR A 56 0.18 0.56 -8.02
CA THR A 56 0.79 -0.56 -8.75
C THR A 56 1.82 -1.22 -7.84
N LEU A 57 1.72 -2.53 -7.68
CA LEU A 57 2.74 -3.38 -7.08
C LEU A 57 3.49 -4.09 -8.20
N THR A 58 4.82 -4.11 -8.10
CA THR A 58 5.71 -4.91 -8.94
C THR A 58 6.36 -5.97 -8.08
N LEU A 59 6.32 -7.23 -8.51
CA LEU A 59 6.93 -8.40 -7.87
C LEU A 59 7.65 -9.24 -8.92
N GLY A 60 8.96 -9.04 -9.04
CA GLY A 60 9.74 -9.60 -10.15
C GLY A 60 9.22 -9.09 -11.49
N ASP A 61 8.80 -10.01 -12.36
CA ASP A 61 8.21 -9.72 -13.67
C ASP A 61 6.69 -9.54 -13.63
N LYS A 62 6.05 -9.77 -12.47
CA LYS A 62 4.60 -9.62 -12.30
C LYS A 62 4.26 -8.23 -11.81
N THR A 63 3.12 -7.71 -12.26
CA THR A 63 2.55 -6.46 -11.77
C THR A 63 1.08 -6.65 -11.43
N GLY A 64 0.62 -5.90 -10.44
CA GLY A 64 -0.78 -5.88 -10.04
C GLY A 64 -1.19 -4.47 -9.64
N GLU A 65 -2.46 -4.16 -9.84
CA GLU A 65 -3.03 -2.84 -9.61
C GLU A 65 -4.13 -2.89 -8.55
N GLY A 66 -4.24 -1.85 -7.74
CA GLY A 66 -5.34 -1.65 -6.80
C GLY A 66 -5.77 -0.19 -6.75
N LEU A 67 -7.04 0.06 -6.44
CA LEU A 67 -7.63 1.39 -6.46
C LEU A 67 -7.97 1.91 -5.06
N LEU A 68 -7.57 3.16 -4.80
CA LEU A 68 -7.89 3.91 -3.58
C LEU A 68 -9.36 4.37 -3.54
N ARG A 69 -10.06 4.39 -4.67
CA ARG A 69 -11.47 4.81 -4.69
C ARG A 69 -12.38 3.65 -4.28
N ARG A 70 -12.80 3.62 -3.03
CA ARG A 70 -13.72 2.60 -2.53
C ARG A 70 -14.90 3.23 -1.79
N LEU A 71 -16.06 3.26 -2.45
CA LEU A 71 -17.30 3.74 -1.86
C LEU A 71 -17.76 2.86 -0.68
N ALA A 72 -17.33 1.60 -0.65
CA ALA A 72 -17.75 0.62 0.34
C ALA A 72 -17.09 0.77 1.73
N HIS A 73 -15.98 1.51 1.86
CA HIS A 73 -15.18 1.54 3.10
C HIS A 73 -15.25 2.88 3.87
N GLY A 74 -16.16 3.78 3.49
CA GLY A 74 -16.28 5.09 4.15
C GLY A 74 -15.00 5.94 4.02
N PRO A 75 -14.82 6.99 4.84
CA PRO A 75 -13.68 7.91 4.75
C PRO A 75 -12.39 7.41 5.43
N ASP A 76 -12.31 6.15 5.86
CA ASP A 76 -11.14 5.63 6.57
C ASP A 76 -9.97 5.40 5.60
N ALA A 77 -9.03 6.33 5.60
CA ALA A 77 -7.84 6.30 4.75
C ALA A 77 -6.96 5.06 4.98
N GLN A 78 -6.86 4.56 6.21
CA GLN A 78 -6.03 3.39 6.50
C GLN A 78 -6.65 2.15 5.87
N VAL A 79 -7.95 1.96 6.07
CA VAL A 79 -8.69 0.84 5.48
C VAL A 79 -8.61 0.90 3.96
N ILE A 80 -8.85 2.06 3.35
CA ILE A 80 -8.77 2.27 1.90
C ILE A 80 -7.39 1.86 1.35
N VAL A 81 -6.30 2.35 1.97
CA VAL A 81 -4.94 2.09 1.48
C VAL A 81 -4.56 0.63 1.66
N ARG A 82 -4.83 0.03 2.83
CA ARG A 82 -4.58 -1.40 3.08
C ARG A 82 -5.26 -2.28 2.04
N GLU A 83 -6.50 -1.97 1.76
CA GLU A 83 -7.32 -2.69 0.82
C GLU A 83 -6.84 -2.55 -0.63
N ALA A 84 -6.43 -1.35 -1.05
CA ALA A 84 -5.84 -1.12 -2.36
C ALA A 84 -4.48 -1.84 -2.51
N VAL A 85 -3.68 -1.91 -1.44
CA VAL A 85 -2.43 -2.69 -1.41
C VAL A 85 -2.70 -4.19 -1.54
N ARG A 86 -3.69 -4.72 -0.81
CA ARG A 86 -4.11 -6.13 -0.92
C ARG A 86 -4.57 -6.49 -2.32
N GLU A 87 -5.35 -5.61 -2.94
CA GLU A 87 -5.80 -5.80 -4.32
C GLU A 87 -4.63 -5.79 -5.32
N ALA A 88 -3.70 -4.85 -5.19
CA ALA A 88 -2.50 -4.81 -6.02
C ALA A 88 -1.64 -6.07 -5.84
N ALA A 89 -1.49 -6.57 -4.61
CA ALA A 89 -0.77 -7.81 -4.33
C ALA A 89 -1.45 -9.02 -4.98
N ARG A 90 -2.77 -9.19 -4.77
CA ARG A 90 -3.55 -10.30 -5.36
C ARG A 90 -3.44 -10.31 -6.87
N ASN A 91 -3.54 -9.14 -7.50
CA ASN A 91 -3.43 -9.00 -8.95
C ASN A 91 -2.02 -9.27 -9.48
N ALA A 92 -0.98 -9.17 -8.64
CA ALA A 92 0.39 -9.59 -8.96
C ALA A 92 0.66 -11.08 -8.63
N GLY A 93 -0.34 -11.81 -8.11
CA GLY A 93 -0.21 -13.20 -7.68
C GLY A 93 0.51 -13.37 -6.35
N ALA A 94 0.32 -12.44 -5.42
CA ALA A 94 0.81 -12.50 -4.05
C ALA A 94 -0.29 -12.08 -3.06
N GLU A 95 -0.05 -12.25 -1.77
CA GLU A 95 -0.91 -11.79 -0.70
C GLU A 95 -0.12 -10.88 0.25
N ILE A 96 -0.79 -9.83 0.74
CA ILE A 96 -0.22 -8.93 1.76
C ILE A 96 -1.16 -8.85 2.94
N VAL A 97 -0.66 -9.25 4.10
CA VAL A 97 -1.38 -9.22 5.36
C VAL A 97 -0.87 -8.05 6.20
N PHE A 98 -1.80 -7.28 6.76
CA PHE A 98 -1.48 -6.21 7.71
C PHE A 98 -1.74 -6.74 9.12
N GLU A 99 -0.70 -6.76 9.97
CA GLU A 99 -0.77 -7.25 11.34
C GLU A 99 0.14 -6.42 12.24
N GLY A 100 -0.37 -5.99 13.40
CA GLY A 100 0.40 -5.25 14.41
C GLY A 100 1.02 -3.94 13.91
N GLY A 101 0.40 -3.25 12.95
CA GLY A 101 0.91 -2.01 12.36
C GLY A 101 2.01 -2.19 11.30
N GLY A 102 2.38 -3.45 11.02
CA GLY A 102 3.27 -3.81 9.92
C GLY A 102 2.53 -4.53 8.80
N ALA A 103 3.21 -4.76 7.68
CA ALA A 103 2.69 -5.63 6.62
C ALA A 103 3.65 -6.77 6.27
N TYR A 104 3.09 -7.89 5.86
CA TYR A 104 3.79 -9.13 5.55
C TYR A 104 3.40 -9.58 4.15
N LEU A 105 4.42 -9.88 3.33
CA LEU A 105 4.24 -10.53 2.04
C LEU A 105 4.16 -12.04 2.22
N GLU A 106 3.12 -12.63 1.67
CA GLU A 106 2.93 -14.07 1.47
C GLU A 106 2.88 -14.30 -0.05
N ALA A 107 3.87 -15.01 -0.60
CA ALA A 107 4.05 -15.17 -2.05
C ALA A 107 4.63 -16.55 -2.37
#